data_AF-A0A1G8RKA6-F1
#
_entry.id   AF-A0A1G8RKA6-F1
#
_cell.length_a   1.000
_cell.length_b   1.000
_cell.length_c   1.000
_cell.angle_alpha   90.00
_cell.angle_beta   90.00
_cell.angle_gamma   90.00
#
_symmetry.space_group_name_H-M   'P 1'
#
loop_
_entity.id
_entity.type
_entity.pdbx_description
1 polymer ?
#
loop_
_entity_poly.entity_id
_entity_poly.type
_entity_poly.pdbx_seq_one_letter_code
_entity_poly.pdbx_strand_id
1 'polypeptide(L)'
;MSQKGWHATFMSKTDEQLSGSGGHFHLSLLDKENKNIFSDEKASDGLSDIARWFIGGQIRHADAICALANGTVNSYKRLVPNSFAPVYASWGYEHRSTMIRIPHGRDKKTHIESRLPGADTNPYLAMAGTLLAGLDGIRNKIEPPVPVAGIDIYRNPG
;
A
#
# COMPACT_ATOMS: atom_id res chain seq x y z
N MET A 1 5.48 -7.26 -27.26
CA MET A 1 6.40 -8.30 -26.73
C MET A 1 6.14 -9.66 -27.40
N SER A 2 4.92 -10.19 -27.36
CA SER A 2 4.60 -11.48 -28.01
C SER A 2 4.91 -11.51 -29.52
N GLN A 3 4.59 -10.45 -30.27
CA GLN A 3 4.95 -10.32 -31.70
C GLN A 3 6.48 -10.33 -31.98
N LYS A 4 7.31 -10.17 -30.94
CA LYS A 4 8.78 -10.25 -31.03
C LYS A 4 9.34 -11.57 -30.45
N GLY A 5 8.47 -12.54 -30.15
CA GLY A 5 8.85 -13.83 -29.57
C GLY A 5 9.11 -13.81 -28.06
N TRP A 6 8.69 -12.77 -27.33
CA TRP A 6 8.89 -12.67 -25.87
C TRP A 6 7.60 -12.93 -25.10
N HIS A 7 7.72 -13.59 -23.94
CA HIS A 7 6.62 -13.85 -23.01
C HIS A 7 6.71 -12.89 -21.81
N ALA A 8 5.78 -11.95 -21.72
CA ALA A 8 5.60 -11.13 -20.53
C ALA A 8 4.81 -11.92 -19.47
N THR A 9 5.15 -11.75 -18.20
CA THR A 9 4.43 -12.36 -17.08
C THR A 9 4.24 -11.34 -15.97
N PHE A 10 3.09 -11.43 -15.29
CA PHE A 10 2.75 -10.63 -14.11
C PHE A 10 2.84 -11.45 -12.82
N MET A 11 3.36 -12.67 -12.91
CA MET A 11 3.62 -13.53 -11.77
C MET A 11 4.42 -12.75 -10.71
N SER A 12 3.92 -12.74 -9.47
CA SER A 12 4.49 -11.96 -8.37
C SER A 12 5.95 -12.26 -8.08
N LYS A 13 6.39 -13.50 -8.34
CA LYS A 13 7.76 -13.96 -8.15
C LYS A 13 8.08 -15.01 -9.21
N THR A 14 8.99 -14.71 -10.12
CA THR A 14 9.41 -15.63 -11.20
C THR A 14 10.73 -16.33 -10.89
N ASP A 15 11.55 -15.72 -10.04
CA ASP A 15 12.86 -16.19 -9.63
C ASP A 15 13.07 -15.83 -8.16
N GLU A 16 13.56 -16.78 -7.35
CA GLU A 16 13.78 -16.60 -5.92
C GLU A 16 14.82 -15.52 -5.61
N GLN A 17 15.83 -15.35 -6.47
CA GLN A 17 16.98 -14.48 -6.29
C GLN A 17 16.70 -13.03 -6.76
N LEU A 18 15.71 -12.84 -7.64
CA LEU A 18 15.39 -11.53 -8.22
C LEU A 18 14.27 -10.81 -7.47
N SER A 19 14.14 -9.50 -7.66
CA SER A 19 12.96 -8.77 -7.16
C SER A 19 11.67 -9.29 -7.80
N GLY A 20 10.58 -9.32 -7.02
CA GLY A 20 9.27 -9.71 -7.52
C GLY A 20 8.52 -8.57 -8.21
N SER A 21 7.40 -8.91 -8.84
CA SER A 21 6.50 -7.98 -9.52
C SER A 21 5.39 -7.52 -8.56
N GLY A 22 5.39 -6.24 -8.21
CA GLY A 22 4.33 -5.61 -7.39
C GLY A 22 3.29 -4.88 -8.26
N GLY A 23 2.08 -4.73 -7.74
CA GLY A 23 0.99 -3.96 -8.33
C GLY A 23 0.51 -2.87 -7.36
N HIS A 24 1.36 -1.86 -7.10
CA HIS A 24 1.04 -0.87 -6.06
C HIS A 24 -0.14 0.01 -6.45
N PHE A 25 -0.98 0.33 -5.47
CA PHE A 25 -2.11 1.23 -5.64
C PHE A 25 -1.80 2.59 -5.03
N HIS A 26 -1.84 3.63 -5.86
CA HIS A 26 -1.78 5.02 -5.41
C HIS A 26 -3.21 5.53 -5.23
N LEU A 27 -3.57 5.91 -4.00
CA LEU A 27 -4.95 6.22 -3.63
C LEU A 27 -5.06 7.63 -3.05
N SER A 28 -6.04 8.36 -3.54
CA SER A 28 -6.55 9.59 -2.94
C SER A 28 -8.08 9.53 -2.91
N LEU A 29 -8.69 10.19 -1.92
CA LEU A 29 -10.13 10.43 -1.91
C LEU A 29 -10.38 11.89 -2.30
N LEU A 30 -11.40 12.10 -3.12
CA LEU A 30 -11.88 13.42 -3.49
C LEU A 30 -13.28 13.62 -2.92
N ASP A 31 -13.59 14.85 -2.50
CA ASP A 31 -14.96 15.24 -2.19
C ASP A 31 -15.78 15.51 -3.47
N LYS A 32 -17.03 15.94 -3.29
CA LYS A 32 -17.96 16.22 -4.38
C LYS A 32 -17.52 17.41 -5.23
N GLU A 33 -16.71 18.30 -4.69
CA GLU A 33 -16.09 19.43 -5.39
C GLU A 33 -14.73 19.08 -6.05
N ASN A 34 -14.35 17.80 -6.08
CA ASN A 34 -13.06 17.30 -6.58
C ASN A 34 -11.83 17.79 -5.80
N LYS A 35 -11.99 18.23 -4.55
CA LYS A 35 -10.87 18.56 -3.67
C LYS A 35 -10.34 17.29 -3.02
N ASN A 36 -9.01 17.18 -2.98
CA ASN A 36 -8.33 16.05 -2.36
C ASN A 36 -8.44 16.12 -0.84
N ILE A 37 -9.24 15.23 -0.25
CA ILE A 37 -9.51 15.23 1.20
C ILE A 37 -8.44 14.49 2.01
N PHE A 38 -7.41 13.94 1.36
CA PHE A 38 -6.21 13.45 2.06
C PHE A 38 -5.24 14.58 2.42
N SER A 39 -5.38 15.75 1.80
CA SER A 39 -4.51 16.90 2.05
C SER A 39 -5.08 17.80 3.13
N ASP A 40 -4.21 18.28 4.03
CA ASP A 40 -4.52 19.36 4.96
C ASP A 40 -3.30 20.29 5.12
N GLU A 41 -3.40 21.54 4.64
CA GLU A 41 -2.31 22.53 4.72
C GLU A 41 -2.02 22.99 6.16
N LYS A 42 -2.95 22.76 7.10
CA LYS A 42 -2.76 23.11 8.50
C LYS A 42 -2.01 22.03 9.27
N ALA A 43 -1.99 20.80 8.76
CA ALA A 43 -1.23 19.70 9.34
C ALA A 43 0.26 19.88 9.03
N SER A 44 1.12 19.68 10.03
CA SER A 44 2.57 19.89 9.90
C SER A 44 3.23 19.01 8.83
N ASP A 45 2.64 17.85 8.55
CA ASP A 45 3.08 16.89 7.54
C ASP A 45 2.25 16.95 6.25
N GLY A 46 1.24 17.85 6.19
CA GLY A 46 0.33 18.02 5.06
C GLY A 46 -0.74 16.94 4.91
N LEU A 47 -0.87 16.02 5.87
CA LEU A 47 -1.77 14.88 5.83
C LEU A 47 -3.02 15.15 6.69
N SER A 48 -4.21 14.97 6.13
CA SER A 48 -5.45 15.15 6.89
C SER A 48 -5.71 14.01 7.87
N ASP A 49 -6.56 14.26 8.87
CA ASP A 49 -7.10 13.21 9.73
C ASP A 49 -7.83 12.11 8.96
N ILE A 50 -8.47 12.45 7.83
CA ILE A 50 -9.14 11.49 6.96
C ILE A 50 -8.12 10.52 6.36
N ALA A 51 -7.00 11.01 5.84
CA ALA A 51 -5.93 10.16 5.34
C ALA A 51 -5.30 9.32 6.45
N ARG A 52 -5.07 9.91 7.63
CA ARG A 52 -4.54 9.22 8.81
C ARG A 52 -5.43 8.05 9.23
N TRP A 53 -6.75 8.26 9.34
CA TRP A 53 -7.69 7.19 9.65
C TRP A 53 -7.86 6.17 8.53
N PHE A 54 -7.76 6.60 7.26
CA PHE A 54 -7.77 5.69 6.11
C PHE A 54 -6.58 4.72 6.16
N ILE A 55 -5.39 5.20 6.56
CA ILE A 55 -4.21 4.37 6.79
C ILE A 55 -4.44 3.41 7.97
N GLY A 56 -4.99 3.91 9.08
CA GLY A 56 -5.30 3.10 10.25
C GLY A 56 -6.26 1.94 9.94
N GLY A 57 -7.28 2.19 9.11
CA GLY A 57 -8.18 1.16 8.62
C GLY A 57 -7.47 0.08 7.80
N GLN A 58 -6.60 0.47 6.86
CA GLN A 58 -5.83 -0.51 6.07
C GLN A 58 -4.87 -1.34 6.91
N ILE A 59 -4.21 -0.74 7.90
CA ILE A 59 -3.31 -1.48 8.80
C ILE A 59 -4.11 -2.44 9.67
N ARG A 60 -5.27 -2.03 10.21
CA ARG A 60 -6.13 -2.91 11.01
C ARG A 60 -6.59 -4.14 10.24
N HIS A 61 -6.88 -3.99 8.95
CA HIS A 61 -7.40 -5.06 8.09
C HIS A 61 -6.32 -5.69 7.20
N ALA A 62 -5.03 -5.50 7.50
CA ALA A 62 -3.93 -5.88 6.62
C ALA A 62 -3.96 -7.37 6.22
N ASP A 63 -4.26 -8.27 7.15
CA ASP A 63 -4.35 -9.72 6.87
C ASP A 63 -5.49 -10.06 5.89
N ALA A 64 -6.65 -9.44 6.07
CA ALA A 64 -7.79 -9.62 5.19
C ALA A 64 -7.53 -9.04 3.79
N ILE A 65 -6.91 -7.86 3.72
CA ILE A 65 -6.48 -7.26 2.45
C ILE A 65 -5.44 -8.16 1.78
N CYS A 66 -4.51 -8.75 2.55
CA CYS A 66 -3.47 -9.64 2.03
C CYS A 66 -4.08 -10.83 1.29
N ALA A 67 -5.11 -11.46 1.85
CA ALA A 67 -5.82 -12.57 1.20
C ALA A 67 -6.42 -12.17 -0.17
N LEU A 68 -6.92 -10.94 -0.30
CA LEU A 68 -7.47 -10.42 -1.55
C LEU A 68 -6.40 -9.96 -2.55
N ALA A 69 -5.31 -9.40 -2.03
CA ALA A 69 -4.24 -8.76 -2.80
C ALA A 69 -3.10 -9.72 -3.20
N ASN A 70 -3.06 -10.91 -2.58
CA ASN A 70 -2.07 -11.96 -2.78
C ASN A 70 -2.77 -13.34 -2.81
N GLY A 71 -3.69 -13.51 -3.77
CA GLY A 71 -4.57 -14.68 -3.84
C GLY A 71 -3.92 -15.98 -4.34
N THR A 72 -2.64 -15.98 -4.71
CA THR A 72 -1.93 -17.18 -5.19
C THR A 72 -0.83 -17.61 -4.23
N VAL A 73 -0.49 -18.89 -4.22
CA VAL A 73 0.67 -19.41 -3.46
C VAL A 73 1.95 -18.68 -3.83
N ASN A 74 2.10 -18.31 -5.12
CA ASN A 74 3.28 -17.63 -5.61
C ASN A 74 3.40 -16.18 -5.11
N SER A 75 2.27 -15.49 -4.88
CA SER A 75 2.25 -14.13 -4.35
C SER A 75 2.96 -14.05 -2.99
N TYR A 76 2.85 -15.07 -2.12
CA TYR A 76 3.55 -15.13 -0.85
C TYR A 76 5.07 -15.36 -0.96
N LYS A 77 5.56 -15.87 -2.10
CA LYS A 77 7.01 -15.97 -2.37
C LYS A 77 7.64 -14.61 -2.67
N ARG A 78 6.82 -13.59 -2.98
CA ARG A 78 7.24 -12.18 -3.06
C ARG A 78 7.38 -11.54 -1.68
N LEU A 79 6.48 -11.88 -0.76
CA LEU A 79 6.37 -11.31 0.59
C LEU A 79 7.41 -11.93 1.55
N VAL A 80 8.68 -11.72 1.25
CA VAL A 80 9.81 -12.16 2.07
C VAL A 80 10.72 -10.97 2.42
N PRO A 81 11.40 -10.98 3.59
CA PRO A 81 12.31 -9.89 3.95
C PRO A 81 13.36 -9.61 2.88
N ASN A 82 13.79 -8.35 2.76
CA ASN A 82 14.79 -7.88 1.79
C ASN A 82 14.38 -7.96 0.29
N SER A 83 13.10 -8.20 -0.03
CA SER A 83 12.62 -8.26 -1.42
C SER A 83 12.03 -6.93 -1.95
N PHE A 84 12.10 -5.86 -1.16
CA PHE A 84 11.38 -4.58 -1.38
C PHE A 84 9.84 -4.69 -1.38
N ALA A 85 9.29 -5.86 -1.06
CA ALA A 85 7.87 -6.07 -0.78
C ALA A 85 7.57 -5.90 0.71
N PRO A 86 6.39 -5.38 1.07
CA PRO A 86 6.03 -5.24 2.47
C PRO A 86 5.71 -6.59 3.10
N VAL A 87 6.30 -6.86 4.27
CA VAL A 87 6.05 -8.08 5.06
C VAL A 87 5.43 -7.81 6.42
N TYR A 88 5.30 -6.53 6.80
CA TYR A 88 4.68 -6.08 8.04
C TYR A 88 3.55 -5.10 7.74
N ALA A 89 2.48 -5.15 8.55
CA ALA A 89 1.39 -4.19 8.54
C ALA A 89 1.86 -2.84 9.12
N SER A 90 2.53 -2.04 8.29
CA SER A 90 3.22 -0.82 8.70
C SER A 90 3.03 0.30 7.70
N TRP A 91 3.33 1.53 8.13
CA TRP A 91 3.34 2.68 7.25
C TRP A 91 4.49 3.64 7.56
N GLY A 92 4.83 4.50 6.60
CA GLY A 92 5.87 5.50 6.77
C GLY A 92 5.99 6.47 5.60
N TYR A 93 6.60 7.62 5.86
CA TYR A 93 6.87 8.65 4.85
C TYR A 93 8.08 8.26 4.01
N GLU A 94 7.92 8.28 2.69
CA GLU A 94 8.96 7.88 1.73
C GLU A 94 9.61 6.50 1.99
N HIS A 95 8.95 5.63 2.77
CA HIS A 95 9.51 4.37 3.23
C HIS A 95 9.10 3.22 2.30
N ARG A 96 10.03 2.70 1.49
CA ARG A 96 9.68 1.70 0.45
C ARG A 96 9.50 0.27 0.97
N SER A 97 9.84 -0.01 2.22
CA SER A 97 9.63 -1.32 2.84
C SER A 97 8.36 -1.42 3.69
N THR A 98 7.63 -0.32 3.89
CA THR A 98 6.35 -0.36 4.61
C THR A 98 5.22 -0.81 3.69
N MET A 99 4.15 -1.35 4.28
CA MET A 99 2.94 -1.72 3.53
C MET A 99 2.29 -0.49 2.89
N ILE A 100 2.14 0.58 3.66
CA ILE A 100 1.64 1.87 3.17
C ILE A 100 2.80 2.88 3.16
N ARG A 101 3.11 3.43 2.00
CA ARG A 101 4.06 4.53 1.87
C ARG A 101 3.30 5.83 1.67
N ILE A 102 3.76 6.92 2.28
CA ILE A 102 3.27 8.28 2.03
C ILE A 102 4.31 9.01 1.17
N PRO A 103 4.06 9.20 -0.14
CA PRO A 103 4.96 9.96 -0.99
C PRO A 103 4.96 11.46 -0.65
N HIS A 104 5.95 12.19 -1.14
CA HIS A 104 6.18 13.60 -0.84
C HIS A 104 5.14 14.55 -1.45
N GLY A 105 4.36 14.08 -2.44
CA GLY A 105 3.31 14.89 -3.07
C GLY A 105 2.33 15.46 -2.04
N ARG A 106 1.99 16.75 -2.17
CA ARG A 106 1.02 17.46 -1.33
C ARG A 106 -0.07 18.15 -2.15
N ASP A 107 -1.07 18.71 -1.47
CA ASP A 107 -2.27 19.32 -2.07
C ASP A 107 -2.99 18.32 -3.00
N LYS A 108 -3.21 18.65 -4.27
CA LYS A 108 -3.85 17.75 -5.25
C LYS A 108 -3.10 16.44 -5.44
N LYS A 109 -1.80 16.42 -5.13
CA LYS A 109 -0.92 15.26 -5.26
C LYS A 109 -0.84 14.42 -3.98
N THR A 110 -1.53 14.78 -2.89
CA THR A 110 -1.52 13.99 -1.66
C THR A 110 -2.16 12.63 -1.90
N HIS A 111 -1.43 11.56 -1.65
CA HIS A 111 -1.93 10.19 -1.82
C HIS A 111 -1.16 9.24 -0.91
N ILE A 112 -1.72 8.06 -0.74
CA ILE A 112 -1.00 6.93 -0.14
C ILE A 112 -0.63 5.92 -1.23
N GLU A 113 0.46 5.20 -1.05
CA GLU A 113 0.88 4.08 -1.89
C GLU A 113 0.70 2.79 -1.10
N SER A 114 -0.32 1.99 -1.43
CA SER A 114 -0.49 0.63 -0.92
C SER A 114 0.36 -0.34 -1.74
N ARG A 115 1.38 -0.93 -1.10
CA ARG A 115 2.43 -1.72 -1.76
C ARG A 115 2.21 -3.24 -1.64
N LEU A 116 1.15 -3.62 -0.93
CA LEU A 116 0.80 -5.02 -0.64
C LEU A 116 0.40 -5.84 -1.88
N PRO A 117 -0.38 -5.31 -2.85
CA PRO A 117 -0.83 -6.14 -3.97
C PRO A 117 0.31 -6.59 -4.89
N GLY A 118 0.24 -7.86 -5.27
CA GLY A 118 1.07 -8.44 -6.33
C GLY A 118 0.58 -8.03 -7.72
N ALA A 119 1.45 -8.10 -8.73
CA ALA A 119 1.05 -7.83 -10.11
C ALA A 119 0.07 -8.88 -10.68
N ASP A 120 0.00 -10.06 -10.05
CA ASP A 120 -0.92 -11.16 -10.38
C ASP A 120 -2.26 -11.11 -9.64
N THR A 121 -2.53 -10.04 -8.89
CA THR A 121 -3.78 -9.88 -8.13
C THR A 121 -4.99 -9.70 -9.04
N ASN A 122 -6.18 -10.06 -8.55
CA ASN A 122 -7.42 -9.52 -9.12
C ASN A 122 -7.56 -8.06 -8.68
N PRO A 123 -7.44 -7.07 -9.60
CA PRO A 123 -7.40 -5.67 -9.21
C PRO A 123 -8.73 -5.18 -8.64
N TYR A 124 -9.87 -5.74 -9.05
CA TYR A 124 -11.18 -5.33 -8.56
C TYR A 124 -11.37 -5.68 -7.09
N LEU A 125 -11.04 -6.92 -6.72
CA LEU A 125 -11.17 -7.40 -5.34
C LEU A 125 -10.15 -6.74 -4.42
N ALA A 126 -8.89 -6.63 -4.86
CA ALA A 126 -7.84 -5.99 -4.07
C ALA A 126 -8.14 -4.50 -3.84
N MET A 127 -8.61 -3.78 -4.88
CA MET A 127 -9.00 -2.38 -4.76
C MET A 127 -10.21 -2.21 -3.84
N ALA A 128 -11.24 -3.04 -4.00
CA ALA A 128 -12.43 -3.00 -3.15
C ALA A 128 -12.09 -3.26 -1.68
N GLY A 129 -11.29 -4.28 -1.39
CA GLY A 129 -10.83 -4.58 -0.03
C GLY A 129 -10.02 -3.43 0.59
N THR A 130 -9.10 -2.87 -0.19
CA THR A 130 -8.26 -1.74 0.24
C THR A 130 -9.11 -0.49 0.54
N LEU A 131 -10.08 -0.18 -0.32
CA LEU A 131 -10.99 0.94 -0.14
C LEU A 131 -11.92 0.75 1.07
N LEU A 132 -12.55 -0.42 1.19
CA LEU A 132 -13.47 -0.72 2.29
C LEU A 132 -12.75 -0.67 3.65
N ALA A 133 -11.52 -1.21 3.72
CA ALA A 133 -10.70 -1.12 4.92
C ALA A 133 -10.38 0.33 5.30
N GLY A 134 -10.00 1.16 4.33
CA GLY A 134 -9.73 2.57 4.60
C GLY A 134 -10.99 3.36 4.98
N LEU A 135 -12.14 3.07 4.38
CA LEU A 135 -13.43 3.68 4.75
C LEU A 135 -13.88 3.27 6.16
N ASP A 136 -13.65 2.02 6.55
CA ASP A 136 -13.85 1.55 7.94
C ASP A 136 -12.95 2.32 8.91
N GLY A 137 -11.70 2.55 8.51
CA GLY A 137 -10.75 3.48 9.13
C GLY A 137 -11.35 4.83 9.47
N ILE A 138 -11.82 5.54 8.43
CA ILE A 138 -12.44 6.87 8.55
C ILE A 138 -13.68 6.81 9.45
N ARG A 139 -14.56 5.83 9.23
CA ARG A 139 -15.83 5.71 9.97
C ARG A 139 -15.60 5.55 11.47
N ASN A 140 -14.62 4.73 11.85
CA ASN A 140 -14.33 4.40 13.24
C ASN A 140 -13.17 5.20 13.83
N LYS A 141 -12.63 6.18 13.10
CA LYS A 141 -11.47 7.00 13.48
C LYS A 141 -10.30 6.15 13.97
N ILE A 142 -9.98 5.11 13.20
CA ILE A 142 -8.95 4.14 13.56
C ILE A 142 -7.58 4.80 13.46
N GLU A 143 -6.88 4.89 14.58
CA GLU A 143 -5.52 5.41 14.59
C GLU A 143 -4.52 4.39 14.04
N PRO A 144 -3.67 4.77 13.07
CA PRO A 144 -2.56 3.93 12.68
C PRO A 144 -1.51 3.88 13.81
N PRO A 145 -0.64 2.86 13.85
CA PRO A 145 0.52 2.84 14.73
C PRO A 145 1.48 4.00 14.41
N VAL A 146 2.50 4.19 15.23
CA VAL A 146 3.56 5.17 14.96
C VAL A 146 4.19 4.86 13.58
N PRO A 147 4.38 5.87 12.70
CA PRO A 147 4.99 5.65 11.40
C PRO A 147 6.45 5.21 11.57
N VAL A 148 6.86 4.26 10.73
CA VAL A 148 8.25 3.77 10.69
C VAL A 148 9.13 4.86 10.09
N ALA A 149 10.22 5.20 10.79
CA ALA A 149 11.19 6.22 10.37
C ALA A 149 12.63 5.68 10.43
N GLY A 150 13.42 5.92 9.38
CA GLY A 150 14.88 5.78 9.38
C GLY A 150 15.47 4.38 9.57
N ILE A 151 14.65 3.32 9.74
CA ILE A 151 15.11 1.97 10.09
C ILE A 151 14.72 0.98 8.99
N ASP A 152 15.63 0.05 8.69
CA ASP A 152 15.31 -1.13 7.91
C ASP A 152 14.31 -2.01 8.68
N ILE A 153 13.02 -1.88 8.33
CA ILE A 153 11.93 -2.64 8.95
C ILE A 153 12.15 -4.17 8.88
N TYR A 154 12.95 -4.66 7.92
CA TYR A 154 13.26 -6.10 7.85
C TYR A 154 14.12 -6.58 9.02
N ARG A 155 14.88 -5.68 9.65
CA ARG A 155 15.77 -5.99 10.79
C ARG A 155 15.18 -5.58 12.13
N ASN A 156 14.29 -4.60 12.16
CA ASN A 156 13.64 -4.12 13.36
C ASN A 156 12.18 -3.74 13.05
N PRO A 157 11.23 -4.68 13.22
CA PRO A 157 9.85 -4.49 12.79
C PRO A 157 9.03 -3.50 13.65
N GLY A 158 9.57 -3.06 14.79
CA GLY A 158 8.86 -2.23 15.77
C GLY A 158 8.33 -3.06 16.93
#